data_AF-A0A7W1J8R7-F1
#
_entry.id   AF-A0A7W1J8R7-F1
#
_cell.length_a   1.000
_cell.length_b   1.000
_cell.length_c   1.000
_cell.angle_alpha   90.00
_cell.angle_beta   90.00
_cell.angle_gamma   90.00
#
_symmetry.space_group_name_H-M   'P 1'
#
loop_
_entity.id
_entity.type
_entity.pdbx_description
1 polymer ?
#
loop_
_entity_poly.entity_id
_entity_poly.type
_entity_poly.pdbx_seq_one_letter_code
_entity_poly.pdbx_strand_id
1 'polypeptide(L)'
;MKAMIVALVACAATYAPALETPLVLRSPGSNSGDQVIEVSPNLGTIALFQVTESGTRQAGSANFLFDLEFYDKYIVDERNGVPYSTLRIGSPNSKPTCEGMLALMPKDPTEAEKAKNVLSYQARARAAEDAYWLKDHDYDGVVRGAFNGTYAMLCIPSKHALLFYELSGEKLTLSAYRNFGVDLLVPQGWNTSPLPSEIAKRLPDDEKKKLEKELADKEKEGSKEVAETPKSDTWVAAASNNIFVVVDTLNNQVMSYQFTGKSLEVKSVRNLKYDLMIPGSFKPLDNEADVFTRFRKVHEKQIQELGIEVDLSGMKALVGANTKGDASKTGMQATVLDKLMILDFTESRKLLVFNLEGAGNGLELASARDYTLDVAMALMDKAFNEKSEAKKFIASAEKYFKSHKTAMLQLKFALKMDPTLVDSVEKNTRLKGELSKEADWPTMLDDAHKAAELILDQRKKMKEKAAEARNPKK
;
A
#
# COMPACT_ATOMS: atom_id res chain seq x y z
N MET A 1 34.73 -28.51 -15.92
CA MET A 1 34.04 -28.83 -14.65
C MET A 1 33.63 -27.63 -13.80
N LYS A 2 34.29 -26.45 -13.88
CA LYS A 2 33.88 -25.25 -13.11
C LYS A 2 32.71 -24.45 -13.70
N ALA A 3 32.40 -24.62 -14.98
CA ALA A 3 31.28 -23.91 -15.64
C ALA A 3 29.90 -24.54 -15.39
N MET A 4 29.83 -25.77 -14.86
CA MET A 4 28.56 -26.49 -14.66
C MET A 4 27.94 -26.22 -13.27
N ILE A 5 28.74 -25.74 -12.31
CA ILE A 5 28.30 -25.40 -10.95
C ILE A 5 27.63 -24.01 -10.92
N VAL A 6 28.03 -23.08 -11.80
CA VAL A 6 27.40 -21.74 -11.87
C VAL A 6 26.02 -21.79 -12.50
N ALA A 7 25.79 -22.71 -13.46
CA ALA A 7 24.47 -22.93 -14.05
C ALA A 7 23.48 -23.64 -13.08
N LEU A 8 23.97 -24.48 -12.17
CA LEU A 8 23.12 -25.13 -11.16
C LEU A 8 22.71 -24.19 -10.02
N VAL A 9 23.51 -23.16 -9.71
CA VAL A 9 23.14 -22.11 -8.75
C VAL A 9 22.22 -21.06 -9.38
N ALA A 10 22.32 -20.82 -10.70
CA ALA A 10 21.42 -19.91 -11.41
C ALA A 10 20.03 -20.51 -11.71
N CYS A 11 19.92 -21.84 -11.81
CA CYS A 11 18.64 -22.53 -12.03
C CYS A 11 17.93 -22.99 -10.73
N ALA A 12 18.54 -22.79 -9.56
CA ALA A 12 17.89 -22.96 -8.25
C ALA A 12 17.18 -21.67 -7.77
N ALA A 13 17.32 -20.55 -8.48
CA ALA A 13 16.70 -19.27 -8.14
C ALA A 13 15.26 -19.12 -8.63
N THR A 14 14.69 -20.12 -9.32
CA THR A 14 13.31 -20.08 -9.84
C THR A 14 12.33 -21.01 -9.12
N TYR A 15 12.76 -21.69 -8.05
CA TYR A 15 11.91 -22.47 -7.15
C TYR A 15 12.38 -22.35 -5.69
N ALA A 16 12.69 -21.14 -5.23
CA ALA A 16 12.70 -20.90 -3.79
C ALA A 16 11.23 -20.84 -3.35
N PRO A 17 10.69 -21.78 -2.53
CA PRO A 17 9.67 -21.34 -1.59
C PRO A 17 10.31 -20.17 -0.84
N ALA A 18 9.58 -19.08 -0.66
CA ALA A 18 10.06 -17.92 0.08
C ALA A 18 10.82 -18.43 1.31
N LEU A 19 12.15 -18.24 1.34
CA LEU A 19 12.97 -18.50 2.51
C LEU A 19 12.55 -17.43 3.50
N GLU A 20 11.43 -17.67 4.17
CA GLU A 20 10.77 -16.74 5.08
C GLU A 20 11.74 -16.49 6.22
N THR A 21 12.32 -15.30 6.19
CA THR A 21 13.35 -14.86 7.12
C THR A 21 12.73 -14.79 8.51
N PRO A 22 13.39 -15.33 9.57
CA PRO A 22 12.93 -15.17 10.94
C PRO A 22 12.56 -13.72 11.23
N LEU A 23 11.39 -13.52 11.83
CA LEU A 23 10.88 -12.19 12.14
C LEU A 23 11.45 -11.75 13.47
N VAL A 24 12.07 -10.58 13.49
CA VAL A 24 12.58 -9.96 14.71
C VAL A 24 11.64 -8.82 15.09
N LEU A 25 10.84 -9.04 16.13
CA LEU A 25 9.86 -8.08 16.64
C LEU A 25 10.46 -7.29 17.80
N ARG A 26 10.29 -5.97 17.76
CA ARG A 26 10.68 -5.06 18.83
C ARG A 26 9.49 -4.20 19.21
N SER A 27 9.44 -3.83 20.49
CA SER A 27 8.38 -2.94 20.96
C SER A 27 8.62 -1.51 20.46
N PRO A 28 7.56 -0.81 19.99
CA PRO A 28 7.67 0.57 19.55
C PRO A 28 7.93 1.48 20.76
N GLY A 29 9.11 2.12 20.80
CA GLY A 29 9.49 3.10 21.82
C GLY A 29 10.74 2.74 22.61
N SER A 30 11.29 3.71 23.37
CA SER A 30 12.55 3.59 24.11
C SER A 30 12.50 2.75 25.38
N ASN A 31 11.31 2.30 25.81
CA ASN A 31 11.09 1.76 27.15
C ASN A 31 11.19 0.23 27.24
N SER A 32 11.47 -0.44 26.12
CA SER A 32 11.60 -1.89 26.00
C SER A 32 13.00 -2.32 25.55
N GLY A 33 13.99 -1.42 25.73
CA GLY A 33 15.29 -1.39 25.03
C GLY A 33 16.07 -2.70 24.94
N ASP A 34 15.79 -3.65 25.85
CA ASP A 34 16.51 -4.91 25.93
C ASP A 34 15.67 -6.12 25.52
N GLN A 35 14.40 -6.02 25.15
CA GLN A 35 13.55 -7.18 24.84
C GLN A 35 13.22 -7.27 23.35
N VAL A 36 13.50 -8.44 22.78
CA VAL A 36 13.27 -8.75 21.37
C VAL A 36 12.58 -10.10 21.26
N ILE A 37 11.58 -10.21 20.40
CA ILE A 37 10.97 -11.50 20.06
C ILE A 37 11.49 -11.95 18.70
N GLU A 38 11.97 -13.17 18.64
CA GLU A 38 12.25 -13.87 17.39
C GLU A 38 11.09 -14.83 17.11
N VAL A 39 10.61 -14.82 15.87
CA VAL A 39 9.61 -15.76 15.37
C VAL A 39 10.26 -16.54 14.24
N SER A 40 10.32 -17.85 14.38
CA SER A 40 10.81 -18.77 13.36
C SER A 40 9.61 -19.43 12.66
N PRO A 41 9.20 -18.95 11.45
CA PRO A 41 8.01 -19.46 10.78
C PRO A 41 8.10 -20.97 10.50
N ASN A 42 9.27 -21.42 10.01
CA ASN A 42 9.51 -22.82 9.64
C ASN A 42 9.51 -23.80 10.84
N LEU A 43 9.94 -23.33 12.02
CA LEU A 43 9.99 -24.17 13.23
C LEU A 43 8.70 -24.05 14.06
N GLY A 44 7.88 -23.06 13.76
CA GLY A 44 6.69 -22.76 14.54
C GLY A 44 6.97 -22.19 15.92
N THR A 45 8.14 -21.59 16.14
CA THR A 45 8.54 -21.11 17.47
C THR A 45 8.51 -19.60 17.59
N ILE A 46 8.18 -19.14 18.79
CA ILE A 46 8.35 -17.76 19.24
C ILE A 46 9.30 -17.78 20.44
N ALA A 47 10.35 -16.97 20.42
CA ALA A 47 11.36 -16.91 21.47
C ALA A 47 11.57 -15.46 21.92
N LEU A 48 11.56 -15.24 23.22
CA LEU A 48 11.92 -13.97 23.83
C LEU A 48 13.40 -13.96 24.14
N PHE A 49 14.08 -12.93 23.66
CA PHE A 49 15.47 -12.63 23.95
C PHE A 49 15.57 -11.33 24.76
N GLN A 50 16.48 -11.35 25.73
CA GLN A 50 17.02 -10.15 26.34
C GLN A 50 18.36 -9.83 25.69
N VAL A 51 18.50 -8.61 25.17
CA VAL A 51 19.65 -8.11 24.44
C VAL A 51 20.22 -6.93 25.22
N THR A 52 21.49 -7.04 25.62
CA THR A 52 22.23 -5.98 26.31
C THR A 52 23.55 -5.74 25.60
N GLU A 53 24.27 -4.66 25.94
CA GLU A 53 25.64 -4.44 25.43
C GLU A 53 26.59 -5.60 25.79
N SER A 54 26.32 -6.29 26.90
CA SER A 54 27.14 -7.40 27.39
C SER A 54 26.85 -8.75 26.73
N GLY A 55 25.76 -8.85 25.96
CA GLY A 55 25.36 -10.07 25.26
C GLY A 55 23.84 -10.29 25.22
N THR A 56 23.47 -11.45 24.70
CA THR A 56 22.08 -11.87 24.48
C THR A 56 21.77 -13.13 25.28
N ARG A 57 20.61 -13.18 25.96
CA ARG A 57 20.09 -14.40 26.60
C ARG A 57 18.66 -14.68 26.17
N GLN A 58 18.31 -15.96 25.99
CA GLN A 58 16.92 -16.36 25.81
C GLN A 58 16.23 -16.37 27.18
N ALA A 59 15.08 -15.71 27.28
CA ALA A 59 14.27 -15.64 28.50
C ALA A 59 13.08 -16.62 28.44
N GLY A 60 12.44 -16.76 27.27
CA GLY A 60 11.26 -17.61 27.12
C GLY A 60 11.05 -18.11 25.71
N SER A 61 10.14 -19.09 25.57
CA SER A 61 9.69 -19.57 24.26
C SER A 61 8.32 -20.24 24.32
N ALA A 62 7.62 -20.25 23.20
CA ALA A 62 6.43 -21.05 22.95
C ALA A 62 6.46 -21.62 21.51
N ASN A 63 5.56 -22.56 21.21
CA ASN A 63 5.42 -23.13 19.87
C ASN A 63 4.04 -22.78 19.30
N PHE A 64 4.00 -21.78 18.42
CA PHE A 64 2.76 -21.27 17.86
C PHE A 64 2.12 -22.21 16.85
N LEU A 65 2.88 -23.10 16.20
CA LEU A 65 2.28 -24.09 15.31
C LEU A 65 1.56 -25.19 16.07
N PHE A 66 2.10 -25.63 17.20
CA PHE A 66 1.39 -26.52 18.12
C PHE A 66 0.09 -25.88 18.60
N ASP A 67 0.15 -24.64 19.07
CA ASP A 67 -1.03 -23.90 19.52
C ASP A 67 -2.06 -23.76 18.39
N LEU A 68 -1.62 -23.32 17.21
CA LEU A 68 -2.47 -23.18 16.02
C LEU A 68 -3.14 -24.50 15.63
N GLU A 69 -2.38 -25.59 15.54
CA GLU A 69 -2.89 -26.92 15.20
C GLU A 69 -3.89 -27.43 16.24
N PHE A 70 -3.59 -27.24 17.52
CA PHE A 70 -4.50 -27.63 18.60
C PHE A 70 -5.85 -26.93 18.45
N TYR A 71 -5.87 -25.60 18.34
CA TYR A 71 -7.14 -24.87 18.27
C TYR A 71 -7.89 -25.07 16.95
N ASP A 72 -7.17 -25.33 15.86
CA ASP A 72 -7.74 -25.66 14.56
C ASP A 72 -8.43 -27.04 14.58
N LYS A 73 -7.82 -28.05 15.21
CA LYS A 73 -8.34 -29.42 15.24
C LYS A 73 -9.27 -29.72 16.42
N TYR A 74 -9.31 -28.88 17.45
CA TYR A 74 -10.18 -29.08 18.59
C TYR A 74 -11.62 -28.66 18.27
N ILE A 75 -12.41 -29.63 17.82
CA ILE A 75 -13.83 -29.46 17.45
C ILE A 75 -14.70 -29.39 18.70
N VAL A 76 -15.52 -28.34 18.79
CA VAL A 76 -16.43 -28.10 19.91
C VAL A 76 -17.91 -28.21 19.54
N ASP A 77 -18.22 -28.11 18.25
CA ASP A 77 -19.59 -28.20 17.73
C ASP A 77 -19.56 -28.64 16.25
N GLU A 78 -20.69 -29.09 15.73
CA GLU A 78 -20.88 -29.39 14.31
C GLU A 78 -22.27 -28.87 13.89
N ARG A 79 -22.32 -28.05 12.85
CA ARG A 79 -23.59 -27.46 12.36
C ARG A 79 -23.74 -27.71 10.87
N ASN A 80 -24.82 -28.38 10.50
CA ASN A 80 -25.14 -28.70 9.11
C ASN A 80 -23.98 -29.41 8.37
N GLY A 81 -23.26 -30.30 9.06
CA GLY A 81 -22.10 -31.01 8.51
C GLY A 81 -20.82 -30.18 8.43
N VAL A 82 -20.81 -28.94 8.96
CA VAL A 82 -19.62 -28.10 9.03
C VAL A 82 -19.03 -28.19 10.44
N PRO A 83 -17.74 -28.55 10.59
CA PRO A 83 -17.08 -28.57 11.89
C PRO A 83 -16.86 -27.16 12.43
N TYR A 84 -17.06 -26.99 13.74
CA TYR A 84 -16.76 -25.76 14.46
C TYR A 84 -15.62 -26.03 15.43
N SER A 85 -14.41 -25.70 14.99
CA SER A 85 -13.22 -25.72 15.83
C SER A 85 -13.19 -24.53 16.78
N THR A 86 -12.40 -24.64 17.84
CA THR A 86 -12.12 -23.49 18.71
C THR A 86 -11.54 -22.30 17.95
N LEU A 87 -10.61 -22.53 17.02
CA LEU A 87 -10.00 -21.46 16.23
C LEU A 87 -11.06 -20.69 15.45
N ARG A 88 -11.98 -21.41 14.81
CA ARG A 88 -13.08 -20.84 14.04
C ARG A 88 -13.96 -19.89 14.85
N ILE A 89 -14.38 -20.32 16.05
CA ILE A 89 -15.29 -19.52 16.90
C ILE A 89 -14.54 -18.43 17.68
N GLY A 90 -13.22 -18.54 17.76
CA GLY A 90 -12.34 -17.66 18.51
C GLY A 90 -12.26 -18.01 20.00
N SER A 91 -11.36 -17.33 20.70
CA SER A 91 -11.21 -17.49 22.15
C SER A 91 -12.49 -17.09 22.90
N PRO A 92 -12.84 -17.77 24.01
CA PRO A 92 -14.06 -17.47 24.78
C PRO A 92 -14.13 -16.04 25.34
N ASN A 93 -12.98 -15.38 25.47
CA ASN A 93 -12.85 -13.99 25.93
C ASN A 93 -12.77 -12.98 24.79
N SER A 94 -12.97 -13.40 23.53
CA SER A 94 -13.02 -12.49 22.38
C SER A 94 -14.36 -11.75 22.30
N LYS A 95 -14.32 -10.43 22.09
CA LYS A 95 -15.51 -9.58 22.00
C LYS A 95 -15.45 -8.60 20.82
N PRO A 96 -16.52 -8.51 20.01
CA PRO A 96 -17.54 -9.55 19.83
C PRO A 96 -16.91 -10.90 19.44
N THR A 97 -17.66 -11.98 19.67
CA THR A 97 -17.31 -13.31 19.17
C THR A 97 -17.36 -13.31 17.63
N CYS A 98 -16.79 -14.32 16.97
CA CYS A 98 -16.86 -14.42 15.51
C CYS A 98 -18.31 -14.51 15.01
N GLU A 99 -19.16 -15.27 15.72
CA GLU A 99 -20.61 -15.30 15.51
C GLU A 99 -21.28 -13.95 15.80
N GLY A 100 -20.82 -13.23 16.82
CA GLY A 100 -21.28 -11.89 17.13
C GLY A 100 -20.98 -10.89 16.01
N MET A 101 -19.81 -10.99 15.36
CA MET A 101 -19.48 -10.18 14.19
C MET A 101 -20.40 -10.49 13.00
N LEU A 102 -20.60 -11.77 12.69
CA LEU A 102 -21.56 -12.18 11.65
C LEU A 102 -22.98 -11.70 11.98
N ALA A 103 -23.37 -11.68 13.26
CA ALA A 103 -24.67 -11.20 13.72
C ALA A 103 -24.92 -9.70 13.46
N LEU A 104 -23.86 -8.91 13.36
CA LEU A 104 -23.90 -7.45 13.14
C LEU A 104 -24.00 -7.07 11.66
N MET A 105 -23.85 -8.03 10.74
CA MET A 105 -23.97 -7.79 9.30
C MET A 105 -25.44 -7.61 8.86
N PRO A 106 -25.71 -6.91 7.74
CA PRO A 106 -27.07 -6.72 7.23
C PRO A 106 -27.83 -8.03 7.01
N LYS A 107 -28.96 -8.18 7.71
CA LYS A 107 -29.78 -9.41 7.73
C LYS A 107 -30.79 -9.47 6.59
N ASP A 108 -31.25 -8.32 6.14
CA ASP A 108 -32.25 -8.22 5.08
C ASP A 108 -31.55 -7.92 3.74
N PRO A 109 -31.89 -8.63 2.66
CA PRO A 109 -31.41 -8.28 1.33
C PRO A 109 -31.95 -6.90 0.92
N THR A 110 -31.14 -6.13 0.20
CA THR A 110 -31.57 -4.89 -0.45
C THR A 110 -32.59 -5.15 -1.55
N GLU A 111 -33.36 -4.13 -1.96
CA GLU A 111 -34.34 -4.28 -3.05
C GLU A 111 -33.69 -4.74 -4.37
N ALA A 112 -32.46 -4.30 -4.65
CA ALA A 112 -31.70 -4.75 -5.82
C ALA A 112 -31.29 -6.23 -5.72
N GLU A 113 -30.95 -6.71 -4.51
CA GLU A 113 -30.64 -8.12 -4.25
C GLU A 113 -31.89 -9.00 -4.32
N LYS A 114 -33.02 -8.55 -3.76
CA LYS A 114 -34.32 -9.24 -3.87
C LYS A 114 -34.73 -9.43 -5.33
N ALA A 115 -34.57 -8.39 -6.15
CA ALA A 115 -34.87 -8.45 -7.59
C ALA A 115 -34.01 -9.49 -8.34
N LYS A 116 -32.82 -9.82 -7.83
CA LYS A 116 -31.90 -10.83 -8.37
C LYS A 116 -31.96 -12.17 -7.62
N ASN A 117 -32.90 -12.34 -6.68
CA ASN A 117 -33.03 -13.51 -5.82
C ASN A 117 -31.74 -13.86 -5.04
N VAL A 118 -31.00 -12.83 -4.61
CA VAL A 118 -29.73 -12.96 -3.87
C VAL A 118 -30.01 -13.02 -2.37
N LEU A 119 -29.33 -13.94 -1.67
CA LEU A 119 -29.40 -14.07 -0.22
C LEU A 119 -28.89 -12.80 0.50
N SER A 120 -29.29 -12.62 1.75
CA SER A 120 -28.84 -11.48 2.55
C SER A 120 -27.32 -11.49 2.73
N TYR A 121 -26.74 -10.31 2.96
CA TYR A 121 -25.30 -10.19 3.15
C TYR A 121 -24.80 -11.09 4.29
N GLN A 122 -25.51 -11.08 5.42
CA GLN A 122 -25.20 -11.97 6.55
C GLN A 122 -25.21 -13.45 6.15
N ALA A 123 -26.23 -13.91 5.41
CA ALA A 123 -26.32 -15.30 4.98
C ALA A 123 -25.17 -15.69 4.05
N ARG A 124 -24.80 -14.80 3.12
CA ARG A 124 -23.66 -14.99 2.21
C ARG A 124 -22.32 -15.00 2.96
N ALA A 125 -22.13 -14.11 3.94
CA ALA A 125 -20.92 -14.09 4.76
C ALA A 125 -20.78 -15.37 5.60
N ARG A 126 -21.88 -15.87 6.17
CA ARG A 126 -21.88 -17.17 6.87
C ARG A 126 -21.56 -18.32 5.92
N ALA A 127 -22.18 -18.36 4.75
CA ALA A 127 -21.90 -19.39 3.75
C ALA A 127 -20.44 -19.37 3.28
N ALA A 128 -19.85 -18.17 3.11
CA ALA A 128 -18.44 -18.01 2.76
C ALA A 128 -17.51 -18.56 3.87
N GLU A 129 -17.81 -18.30 5.14
CA GLU A 129 -17.07 -18.89 6.26
C GLU A 129 -17.27 -20.40 6.34
N ASP A 130 -18.50 -20.90 6.23
CA ASP A 130 -18.78 -22.33 6.20
C ASP A 130 -17.97 -23.02 5.08
N ALA A 131 -17.95 -22.43 3.87
CA ALA A 131 -17.20 -22.94 2.74
C ALA A 131 -15.68 -22.94 2.95
N TYR A 132 -15.15 -21.95 3.68
CA TYR A 132 -13.74 -21.91 4.07
C TYR A 132 -13.45 -23.06 5.05
N TRP A 133 -14.20 -23.18 6.14
CA TRP A 133 -13.95 -24.18 7.19
C TRP A 133 -14.29 -25.63 6.80
N LEU A 134 -14.94 -25.85 5.65
CA LEU A 134 -15.15 -27.18 5.07
C LEU A 134 -13.88 -27.77 4.42
N LYS A 135 -12.84 -26.96 4.21
CA LYS A 135 -11.59 -27.37 3.57
C LYS A 135 -10.47 -27.36 4.60
N ASP A 136 -9.53 -28.29 4.42
CA ASP A 136 -8.24 -28.20 5.08
C ASP A 136 -7.42 -27.07 4.46
N HIS A 137 -6.91 -26.17 5.30
CA HIS A 137 -6.03 -25.08 4.89
C HIS A 137 -4.67 -25.31 5.50
N ASP A 138 -3.67 -25.72 4.74
CA ASP A 138 -2.34 -25.91 5.31
C ASP A 138 -1.69 -24.58 5.72
N TYR A 139 -0.82 -24.64 6.74
CA TYR A 139 0.07 -23.53 7.05
C TYR A 139 1.08 -23.36 5.90
N ASP A 140 1.15 -22.17 5.33
CA ASP A 140 1.92 -21.88 4.12
C ASP A 140 3.33 -21.33 4.39
N GLY A 141 3.73 -21.29 5.67
CA GLY A 141 4.98 -20.66 6.09
C GLY A 141 4.85 -19.17 6.42
N VAL A 142 3.74 -18.52 6.07
CA VAL A 142 3.58 -17.06 6.22
C VAL A 142 3.15 -16.71 7.64
N VAL A 143 3.99 -15.94 8.33
CA VAL A 143 3.63 -15.30 9.62
C VAL A 143 3.90 -13.81 9.54
N ARG A 144 3.05 -13.03 10.20
CA ARG A 144 3.26 -11.61 10.47
C ARG A 144 3.17 -11.42 11.98
N GLY A 145 3.98 -10.53 12.53
CA GLY A 145 4.08 -10.38 13.98
C GLY A 145 4.17 -8.92 14.40
N ALA A 146 3.62 -8.62 15.56
CA ALA A 146 3.77 -7.33 16.23
C ALA A 146 3.97 -7.55 17.73
N PHE A 147 4.87 -6.79 18.34
CA PHE A 147 5.16 -6.86 19.78
C PHE A 147 5.08 -5.47 20.38
N ASN A 148 4.41 -5.31 21.52
CA ASN A 148 4.29 -4.00 22.17
C ASN A 148 5.08 -3.89 23.48
N GLY A 149 5.76 -4.96 23.91
CA GLY A 149 6.53 -5.01 25.16
C GLY A 149 5.88 -5.91 26.21
N THR A 150 4.55 -6.02 26.18
CA THR A 150 3.77 -6.90 27.08
C THR A 150 3.11 -8.04 26.32
N TYR A 151 2.63 -7.76 25.10
CA TYR A 151 1.92 -8.72 24.27
C TYR A 151 2.54 -8.82 22.89
N ALA A 152 2.62 -10.05 22.38
CA ALA A 152 2.97 -10.35 21.00
C ALA A 152 1.76 -10.90 20.27
N MET A 153 1.40 -10.28 19.16
CA MET A 153 0.38 -10.79 18.25
C MET A 153 1.06 -11.43 17.05
N LEU A 154 0.73 -12.69 16.77
CA LEU A 154 1.06 -13.35 15.51
C LEU A 154 -0.20 -13.43 14.64
N CYS A 155 -0.05 -13.15 13.36
CA CYS A 155 -1.08 -13.27 12.33
C CYS A 155 -0.62 -14.32 11.32
N ILE A 156 -1.46 -15.34 11.11
CA ILE A 156 -1.23 -16.44 10.17
C ILE A 156 -2.31 -16.34 9.08
N PRO A 157 -2.02 -15.68 7.95
CA PRO A 157 -3.04 -15.36 6.95
C PRO A 157 -3.70 -16.59 6.33
N SER A 158 -2.95 -17.66 6.06
CA SER A 158 -3.50 -18.87 5.43
C SER A 158 -4.58 -19.57 6.26
N LYS A 159 -4.55 -19.38 7.59
CA LYS A 159 -5.48 -19.95 8.58
C LYS A 159 -6.50 -18.94 9.11
N HIS A 160 -6.47 -17.70 8.62
CA HIS A 160 -7.22 -16.57 9.18
C HIS A 160 -7.08 -16.42 10.71
N ALA A 161 -5.90 -16.72 11.25
CA ALA A 161 -5.68 -16.81 12.70
C ALA A 161 -4.88 -15.63 13.26
N LEU A 162 -5.34 -15.09 14.39
CA LEU A 162 -4.55 -14.24 15.27
C LEU A 162 -4.27 -14.99 16.57
N LEU A 163 -3.02 -14.98 17.02
CA LEU A 163 -2.57 -15.58 18.28
C LEU A 163 -1.92 -14.49 19.13
N PHE A 164 -2.41 -14.30 20.36
CA PHE A 164 -1.92 -13.29 21.30
C PHE A 164 -1.18 -13.97 22.45
N TYR A 165 0.13 -13.75 22.51
CA TYR A 165 0.99 -14.20 23.60
C TYR A 165 1.19 -13.06 24.59
N GLU A 166 0.99 -13.36 25.86
CA GLU A 166 1.35 -12.47 26.96
C GLU A 166 2.72 -12.82 27.49
N LEU A 167 3.51 -11.77 27.72
CA LEU A 167 4.77 -11.85 28.43
C LEU A 167 4.53 -11.61 29.92
N SER A 168 4.65 -12.68 30.71
CA SER A 168 4.61 -12.62 32.16
C SER A 168 5.95 -13.06 32.74
N GLY A 169 6.77 -12.09 33.17
CA GLY A 169 8.15 -12.32 33.58
C GLY A 169 9.02 -12.75 32.39
N GLU A 170 9.56 -13.97 32.45
CA GLU A 170 10.35 -14.56 31.36
C GLU A 170 9.53 -15.57 30.52
N LYS A 171 8.22 -15.72 30.78
CA LYS A 171 7.37 -16.70 30.09
C LYS A 171 6.49 -16.06 29.02
N LEU A 172 6.48 -16.67 27.83
CA LEU A 172 5.48 -16.41 26.80
C LEU A 172 4.35 -17.44 26.95
N THR A 173 3.12 -16.96 27.14
CA THR A 173 1.92 -17.82 27.25
C THR A 173 0.87 -17.33 26.27
N LEU A 174 0.24 -18.25 25.51
CA LEU A 174 -0.90 -17.88 24.69
C LEU A 174 -2.08 -17.50 25.59
N SER A 175 -2.54 -16.26 25.47
CA SER A 175 -3.62 -15.70 26.30
C SER A 175 -4.93 -15.52 25.54
N ALA A 176 -4.89 -15.38 24.21
CA ALA A 176 -6.07 -15.31 23.37
C ALA A 176 -5.77 -15.69 21.92
N TYR A 177 -6.82 -16.03 21.18
CA TYR A 177 -6.76 -16.28 19.74
C TYR A 177 -8.07 -15.88 19.07
N ARG A 178 -8.04 -15.63 17.76
CA ARG A 178 -9.21 -15.21 16.98
C ARG A 178 -9.13 -15.65 15.51
N ASN A 179 -10.26 -16.09 14.97
CA ASN A 179 -10.47 -16.12 13.52
C ASN A 179 -10.82 -14.71 13.02
N PHE A 180 -9.93 -14.09 12.25
CA PHE A 180 -10.17 -12.76 11.65
C PHE A 180 -10.86 -12.83 10.29
N GLY A 181 -11.11 -14.03 9.72
CA GLY A 181 -11.80 -14.20 8.44
C GLY A 181 -13.19 -13.56 8.41
N VAL A 182 -13.94 -13.70 9.50
CA VAL A 182 -15.24 -13.00 9.68
C VAL A 182 -15.11 -11.48 9.63
N ASP A 183 -13.96 -10.93 10.03
CA ASP A 183 -13.71 -9.50 10.03
C ASP A 183 -13.46 -9.01 8.58
N LEU A 184 -12.85 -9.83 7.73
CA LEU A 184 -12.66 -9.52 6.30
C LEU A 184 -13.98 -9.33 5.55
N LEU A 185 -15.04 -9.97 6.05
CA LEU A 185 -16.38 -9.94 5.48
C LEU A 185 -17.21 -8.75 5.97
N VAL A 186 -16.66 -7.80 6.73
CA VAL A 186 -17.40 -6.58 7.10
C VAL A 186 -17.53 -5.67 5.87
N PRO A 187 -18.76 -5.29 5.44
CA PRO A 187 -18.97 -4.67 4.14
C PRO A 187 -18.38 -3.27 4.02
N GLN A 188 -18.72 -2.35 4.92
CA GLN A 188 -18.28 -0.95 4.89
C GLN A 188 -17.38 -0.61 6.06
N GLY A 189 -17.86 -0.88 7.28
CA GLY A 189 -17.08 -0.74 8.48
C GLY A 189 -17.93 -0.99 9.72
N TRP A 190 -17.25 -1.26 10.83
CA TRP A 190 -17.81 -1.45 12.15
C TRP A 190 -16.98 -0.67 13.17
N ASN A 191 -17.65 0.10 14.03
CA ASN A 191 -17.05 1.03 14.98
C ASN A 191 -15.97 1.92 14.34
N THR A 192 -16.31 2.57 13.22
CA THR A 192 -15.42 3.52 12.53
C THR A 192 -16.11 4.82 12.21
N SER A 193 -15.32 5.87 12.03
CA SER A 193 -15.82 7.21 11.71
C SER A 193 -14.87 7.95 10.75
N PRO A 194 -15.37 8.86 9.91
CA PRO A 194 -16.71 8.84 9.35
C PRO A 194 -16.98 7.56 8.55
N LEU A 195 -18.24 7.19 8.38
CA LEU A 195 -18.62 6.14 7.41
C LEU A 195 -18.38 6.63 5.97
N PRO A 196 -18.16 5.73 4.98
CA PRO A 196 -17.98 6.13 3.58
C PRO A 196 -19.06 7.08 3.04
N SER A 197 -20.33 6.83 3.39
CA SER A 197 -21.48 7.68 3.00
C SER A 197 -21.44 9.08 3.63
N GLU A 198 -20.77 9.25 4.77
CA GLU A 198 -20.56 10.53 5.43
C GLU A 198 -19.37 11.30 4.85
N ILE A 199 -18.37 10.59 4.32
CA ILE A 199 -17.24 11.20 3.61
C ILE A 199 -17.75 11.92 2.37
N ALA A 200 -18.61 11.28 1.57
CA ALA A 200 -19.17 11.87 0.35
C ALA A 200 -19.87 13.22 0.61
N LYS A 201 -20.55 13.37 1.74
CA LYS A 201 -21.22 14.62 2.13
C LYS A 201 -20.27 15.77 2.43
N ARG A 202 -18.99 15.48 2.66
CA ARG A 202 -17.95 16.45 3.06
C ARG A 202 -16.99 16.78 1.91
N LEU A 203 -17.16 16.15 0.74
CA LEU A 203 -16.39 16.44 -0.45
C LEU A 203 -17.04 17.58 -1.27
N PRO A 204 -16.26 18.31 -2.10
CA PRO A 204 -16.78 19.26 -3.09
C PRO A 204 -17.82 18.62 -4.03
N ASP A 205 -18.76 19.40 -4.59
CA ASP A 205 -19.93 18.89 -5.33
C ASP A 205 -19.59 18.04 -6.57
N ASP A 206 -18.51 18.37 -7.27
CA ASP A 206 -18.00 17.64 -8.44
C ASP A 206 -17.38 16.30 -8.04
N GLU A 207 -16.59 16.28 -6.97
CA GLU A 207 -16.02 15.05 -6.39
C GLU A 207 -17.10 14.16 -5.76
N LYS A 208 -18.07 14.78 -5.08
CA LYS A 208 -19.21 14.11 -4.45
C LYS A 208 -20.04 13.34 -5.47
N LYS A 209 -20.43 13.95 -6.59
CA LYS A 209 -21.21 13.27 -7.64
C LYS A 209 -20.47 12.08 -8.24
N LYS A 210 -19.14 12.22 -8.41
CA LYS A 210 -18.29 11.12 -8.91
C LYS A 210 -18.25 9.97 -7.91
N LEU A 211 -17.99 10.27 -6.64
CA LEU A 211 -17.95 9.26 -5.58
C LEU A 211 -19.31 8.60 -5.36
N GLU A 212 -20.41 9.36 -5.32
CA GLU A 212 -21.77 8.82 -5.18
C GLU A 212 -22.14 7.89 -6.34
N LYS A 213 -21.73 8.23 -7.57
CA LYS A 213 -21.93 7.36 -8.73
C LYS A 213 -21.11 6.08 -8.62
N GLU A 214 -19.83 6.17 -8.29
CA GLU A 214 -18.96 5.00 -8.11
C GLU A 214 -19.43 4.09 -6.97
N LEU A 215 -19.89 4.67 -5.85
CA LEU A 215 -20.51 3.94 -4.74
C LEU A 215 -21.77 3.21 -5.20
N ALA A 216 -22.68 3.92 -5.87
CA ALA A 216 -23.93 3.35 -6.36
C ALA A 216 -23.71 2.27 -7.43
N ASP A 217 -22.71 2.43 -8.31
CA ASP A 217 -22.38 1.43 -9.33
C ASP A 217 -21.79 0.17 -8.68
N LYS A 218 -20.95 0.30 -7.65
CA LYS A 218 -20.46 -0.87 -6.88
C LYS A 218 -21.52 -1.53 -6.01
N GLU A 219 -22.50 -0.77 -5.52
CA GLU A 219 -23.68 -1.32 -4.86
C GLU A 219 -24.59 -2.07 -5.86
N LYS A 220 -24.74 -1.56 -7.09
CA LYS A 220 -25.57 -2.15 -8.17
C LYS A 220 -24.96 -3.37 -8.87
N GLU A 221 -23.63 -3.44 -8.96
CA GLU A 221 -22.94 -4.64 -9.45
C GLU A 221 -23.42 -5.88 -8.70
N GLY A 222 -23.92 -5.72 -7.47
CA GLY A 222 -24.29 -6.81 -6.61
C GLY A 222 -23.00 -7.49 -6.17
N SER A 223 -22.82 -7.65 -4.87
CA SER A 223 -21.76 -8.51 -4.37
C SER A 223 -21.92 -9.88 -5.05
N LYS A 224 -20.97 -10.23 -5.93
CA LYS A 224 -20.78 -11.59 -6.40
C LYS A 224 -20.89 -12.49 -5.17
N GLU A 225 -21.57 -13.63 -5.32
CA GLU A 225 -21.52 -14.66 -4.28
C GLU A 225 -20.06 -14.88 -3.91
N VAL A 226 -19.73 -14.57 -2.67
CA VAL A 226 -18.41 -14.86 -2.11
C VAL A 226 -18.45 -16.35 -1.87
N ALA A 227 -17.88 -17.12 -2.79
CA ALA A 227 -17.92 -18.57 -2.75
C ALA A 227 -17.22 -19.13 -1.49
N GLU A 228 -16.27 -18.38 -0.94
CA GLU A 228 -15.45 -18.74 0.22
C GLU A 228 -14.85 -17.46 0.81
N THR A 229 -14.61 -17.43 2.12
CA THR A 229 -13.85 -16.33 2.76
C THR A 229 -12.53 -16.13 2.00
N PRO A 230 -12.25 -14.89 1.54
CA PRO A 230 -11.16 -14.65 0.61
C PRO A 230 -9.80 -14.90 1.29
N LYS A 231 -8.81 -15.29 0.48
CA LYS A 231 -7.40 -15.35 0.93
C LYS A 231 -6.95 -14.00 1.45
N SER A 232 -5.96 -14.01 2.33
CA SER A 232 -5.46 -12.83 3.03
C SER A 232 -3.98 -12.58 2.74
N ASP A 233 -3.60 -11.32 2.57
CA ASP A 233 -2.20 -10.85 2.63
C ASP A 233 -2.15 -9.67 3.60
N THR A 234 -1.38 -9.83 4.68
CA THR A 234 -1.47 -8.92 5.82
C THR A 234 -0.17 -8.19 6.12
N TRP A 235 -0.34 -6.97 6.57
CA TRP A 235 0.62 -6.22 7.35
C TRP A 235 0.07 -6.02 8.76
N VAL A 236 0.94 -6.11 9.78
CA VAL A 236 0.52 -5.95 11.18
C VAL A 236 1.46 -5.01 11.93
N ALA A 237 0.92 -4.33 12.93
CA ALA A 237 1.71 -3.51 13.83
C ALA A 237 1.08 -3.41 15.22
N ALA A 238 1.88 -3.02 16.19
CA ALA A 238 1.46 -2.64 17.52
C ALA A 238 1.39 -1.11 17.63
N ALA A 239 0.40 -0.64 18.38
CA ALA A 239 0.18 0.76 18.71
C ALA A 239 0.16 0.96 20.23
N SER A 240 -0.12 2.19 20.68
CA SER A 240 -0.36 2.53 22.08
C SER A 240 -1.51 1.70 22.69
N ASN A 241 -1.58 1.66 24.02
CA ASN A 241 -2.73 1.12 24.76
C ASN A 241 -3.12 -0.33 24.42
N ASN A 242 -2.12 -1.17 24.12
CA ASN A 242 -2.31 -2.57 23.73
C ASN A 242 -3.19 -2.77 22.49
N ILE A 243 -3.20 -1.78 21.60
CA ILE A 243 -3.86 -1.87 20.30
C ILE A 243 -2.92 -2.52 19.31
N PHE A 244 -3.46 -3.43 18.52
CA PHE A 244 -2.81 -4.09 17.40
C PHE A 244 -3.64 -3.87 16.15
N VAL A 245 -2.98 -3.68 15.03
CA VAL A 245 -3.64 -3.45 13.74
C VAL A 245 -3.26 -4.56 12.77
N VAL A 246 -4.24 -4.97 11.97
CA VAL A 246 -4.07 -5.86 10.83
C VAL A 246 -4.61 -5.10 9.61
N VAL A 247 -3.78 -4.95 8.60
CA VAL A 247 -4.17 -4.38 7.31
C VAL A 247 -4.06 -5.49 6.27
N ASP A 248 -5.21 -5.92 5.76
CA ASP A 248 -5.28 -6.88 4.67
C ASP A 248 -5.34 -6.13 3.34
N THR A 249 -4.23 -6.18 2.60
CA THR A 249 -4.07 -5.46 1.33
C THR A 249 -4.83 -6.12 0.19
N LEU A 250 -4.97 -7.45 0.23
CA LEU A 250 -5.67 -8.22 -0.78
C LEU A 250 -7.19 -7.96 -0.73
N ASN A 251 -7.73 -7.81 0.48
CA ASN A 251 -9.16 -7.59 0.74
C ASN A 251 -9.53 -6.13 0.97
N ASN A 252 -8.54 -5.22 1.02
CA ASN A 252 -8.72 -3.81 1.38
C ASN A 252 -9.44 -3.64 2.73
N GLN A 253 -9.02 -4.39 3.74
CA GLN A 253 -9.60 -4.32 5.08
C GLN A 253 -8.57 -3.85 6.08
N VAL A 254 -8.99 -3.04 7.04
CA VAL A 254 -8.20 -2.73 8.22
C VAL A 254 -8.99 -3.06 9.47
N MET A 255 -8.36 -3.81 10.36
CA MET A 255 -8.93 -4.28 11.60
C MET A 255 -8.03 -3.84 12.74
N SER A 256 -8.64 -3.36 13.82
CA SER A 256 -7.91 -3.07 15.05
C SER A 256 -8.43 -3.93 16.19
N TYR A 257 -7.50 -4.40 17.01
CA TYR A 257 -7.74 -5.29 18.13
C TYR A 257 -7.09 -4.69 19.38
N GLN A 258 -7.71 -4.88 20.54
CA GLN A 258 -7.14 -4.46 21.81
C GLN A 258 -7.17 -5.63 22.79
N PHE A 259 -6.03 -5.94 23.39
CA PHE A 259 -5.99 -6.92 24.46
C PHE A 259 -5.90 -6.23 25.83
N THR A 260 -6.89 -6.50 26.69
CA THR A 260 -7.03 -5.84 28.00
C THR A 260 -6.40 -6.63 29.15
N GLY A 261 -5.65 -7.70 28.85
CA GLY A 261 -5.18 -8.70 29.82
C GLY A 261 -6.26 -9.72 30.23
N LYS A 262 -7.53 -9.44 29.92
CA LYS A 262 -8.67 -10.33 30.23
C LYS A 262 -9.48 -10.71 29.00
N SER A 263 -9.67 -9.77 28.08
CA SER A 263 -10.43 -9.97 26.84
C SER A 263 -9.62 -9.50 25.64
N LEU A 264 -9.84 -10.20 24.52
CA LEU A 264 -9.45 -9.74 23.20
C LEU A 264 -10.62 -9.01 22.57
N GLU A 265 -10.49 -7.71 22.35
CA GLU A 265 -11.56 -6.89 21.78
C GLU A 265 -11.25 -6.57 20.33
N VAL A 266 -12.18 -6.85 19.42
CA VAL A 266 -12.19 -6.18 18.12
C VAL A 266 -12.63 -4.76 18.39
N LYS A 267 -11.78 -3.81 18.06
CA LYS A 267 -12.04 -2.39 18.27
C LYS A 267 -12.73 -1.78 17.07
N SER A 268 -12.33 -2.17 15.87
CA SER A 268 -12.92 -1.65 14.65
C SER A 268 -12.59 -2.52 13.44
N VAL A 269 -13.43 -2.44 12.42
CA VAL A 269 -13.13 -2.98 11.08
C VAL A 269 -13.52 -1.96 10.04
N ARG A 270 -12.71 -1.74 9.00
CA ARG A 270 -13.01 -0.78 7.92
C ARG A 270 -12.56 -1.28 6.57
N ASN A 271 -13.46 -1.13 5.60
CA ASN A 271 -13.18 -1.43 4.21
C ASN A 271 -12.53 -0.22 3.52
N LEU A 272 -11.23 -0.33 3.27
CA LEU A 272 -10.40 0.67 2.62
C LEU A 272 -10.74 0.88 1.15
N LYS A 273 -11.46 -0.05 0.50
CA LYS A 273 -11.89 0.07 -0.90
C LYS A 273 -12.64 1.38 -1.15
N TYR A 274 -13.39 1.86 -0.16
CA TYR A 274 -14.14 3.11 -0.22
C TYR A 274 -13.25 4.33 0.04
N ASP A 275 -12.30 4.23 0.98
CA ASP A 275 -11.37 5.33 1.27
C ASP A 275 -10.42 5.59 0.08
N LEU A 276 -10.04 4.53 -0.64
CA LEU A 276 -9.22 4.62 -1.84
C LEU A 276 -9.93 5.30 -3.03
N MET A 277 -11.26 5.45 -2.98
CA MET A 277 -12.04 6.15 -4.01
C MET A 277 -12.04 7.66 -3.85
N ILE A 278 -11.58 8.20 -2.72
CA ILE A 278 -11.61 9.65 -2.44
C ILE A 278 -10.76 10.36 -3.52
N PRO A 279 -11.36 11.13 -4.44
CA PRO A 279 -10.69 11.59 -5.67
C PRO A 279 -9.65 12.70 -5.45
N GLY A 280 -9.80 13.48 -4.37
CA GLY A 280 -8.86 14.52 -3.96
C GLY A 280 -8.36 14.27 -2.55
N SER A 281 -8.78 15.12 -1.61
CA SER A 281 -8.37 15.00 -0.21
C SER A 281 -9.54 15.10 0.76
N PHE A 282 -9.45 14.38 1.86
CA PHE A 282 -10.36 14.46 3.00
C PHE A 282 -9.64 15.11 4.18
N LYS A 283 -10.23 16.20 4.72
CA LYS A 283 -9.63 17.06 5.76
C LYS A 283 -8.17 17.50 5.44
N PRO A 284 -7.88 18.03 4.23
CA PRO A 284 -6.54 18.49 3.93
C PRO A 284 -6.19 19.76 4.71
N LEU A 285 -4.90 19.94 5.03
CA LEU A 285 -4.38 21.21 5.57
C LEU A 285 -4.30 22.30 4.50
N ASP A 286 -4.16 21.92 3.24
CA ASP A 286 -4.02 22.81 2.08
C ASP A 286 -4.99 22.42 0.98
N ASN A 287 -5.65 23.40 0.35
CA ASN A 287 -6.48 23.17 -0.84
C ASN A 287 -5.60 22.85 -2.06
N GLU A 288 -5.92 21.78 -2.79
CA GLU A 288 -5.21 21.35 -3.99
C GLU A 288 -5.12 22.44 -5.06
N ALA A 289 -6.21 23.21 -5.28
CA ALA A 289 -6.25 24.30 -6.24
C ALA A 289 -5.33 25.47 -5.85
N ASP A 290 -5.19 25.74 -4.55
CA ASP A 290 -4.30 26.78 -4.04
C ASP A 290 -2.84 26.35 -4.17
N VAL A 291 -2.52 25.09 -3.85
CA VAL A 291 -1.20 24.50 -4.06
C VAL A 291 -0.80 24.59 -5.54
N PHE A 292 -1.69 24.22 -6.44
CA PHE A 292 -1.46 24.31 -7.89
C PHE A 292 -1.23 25.75 -8.35
N THR A 293 -2.08 26.69 -7.91
CA THR A 293 -1.95 28.12 -8.24
C THR A 293 -0.61 28.68 -7.74
N ARG A 294 -0.19 28.35 -6.52
CA ARG A 294 1.11 28.74 -5.96
C ARG A 294 2.25 28.19 -6.80
N PHE A 295 2.22 26.91 -7.15
CA PHE A 295 3.23 26.28 -8.00
C PHE A 295 3.35 26.99 -9.36
N ARG A 296 2.23 27.21 -10.06
CA ARG A 296 2.21 27.89 -11.36
C ARG A 296 2.78 29.31 -11.28
N LYS A 297 2.49 30.05 -10.21
CA LYS A 297 3.00 31.42 -10.02
C LYS A 297 4.52 31.44 -9.81
N VAL A 298 5.06 30.49 -9.05
CA VAL A 298 6.51 30.39 -8.80
C VAL A 298 7.27 29.98 -10.06
N HIS A 299 6.69 29.09 -10.86
CA HIS A 299 7.37 28.46 -12.02
C HIS A 299 6.92 28.99 -13.38
N GLU A 300 6.21 30.13 -13.44
CA GLU A 300 5.58 30.64 -14.68
C GLU A 300 6.56 30.72 -15.86
N LYS A 301 7.77 31.25 -15.62
CA LYS A 301 8.81 31.37 -16.66
C LYS A 301 9.27 29.99 -17.14
N GLN A 302 9.57 29.06 -16.23
CA GLN A 302 10.02 27.72 -16.62
C GLN A 302 8.92 26.94 -17.35
N ILE A 303 7.65 27.12 -16.96
CA ILE A 303 6.49 26.53 -17.62
C ILE A 303 6.39 27.04 -19.07
N GLN A 304 6.48 28.36 -19.26
CA GLN A 304 6.48 28.96 -20.59
C GLN A 304 7.65 28.45 -21.44
N GLU A 305 8.84 28.34 -20.86
CA GLU A 305 10.02 27.80 -21.54
C GLU A 305 9.88 26.32 -21.95
N LEU A 306 9.15 25.51 -21.18
CA LEU A 306 8.86 24.12 -21.57
C LEU A 306 7.78 24.02 -22.66
N GLY A 307 7.00 25.08 -22.89
CA GLY A 307 5.91 25.09 -23.87
C GLY A 307 4.75 24.14 -23.51
N ILE A 308 4.62 23.79 -22.23
CA ILE A 308 3.59 22.89 -21.70
C ILE A 308 2.43 23.75 -21.19
N GLU A 309 1.21 23.46 -21.64
CA GLU A 309 0.02 24.05 -21.02
C GLU A 309 -0.24 23.29 -19.72
N VAL A 310 -0.11 23.99 -18.60
CA VAL A 310 -0.23 23.41 -17.26
C VAL A 310 -1.59 23.78 -16.71
N ASP A 311 -2.52 22.84 -16.79
CA ASP A 311 -3.73 22.82 -15.97
C ASP A 311 -3.73 21.60 -15.05
N LEU A 312 -4.67 21.57 -14.10
CA LEU A 312 -4.69 20.56 -13.05
C LEU A 312 -4.88 19.13 -13.62
N SER A 313 -5.71 18.99 -14.65
CA SER A 313 -5.93 17.72 -15.36
C SER A 313 -4.68 17.24 -16.12
N GLY A 314 -4.01 18.15 -16.84
CA GLY A 314 -2.78 17.88 -17.57
C GLY A 314 -1.63 17.50 -16.63
N MET A 315 -1.54 18.13 -15.46
CA MET A 315 -0.59 17.75 -14.41
C MET A 315 -0.81 16.32 -13.93
N LYS A 316 -2.05 15.94 -13.61
CA LYS A 316 -2.34 14.56 -13.19
C LYS A 316 -2.04 13.54 -14.30
N ALA A 317 -2.25 13.90 -15.57
CA ALA A 317 -1.92 13.05 -16.72
C ALA A 317 -0.41 12.81 -16.90
N LEU A 318 0.45 13.75 -16.50
CA LEU A 318 1.92 13.59 -16.59
C LEU A 318 2.45 12.41 -15.77
N VAL A 319 1.81 12.12 -14.64
CA VAL A 319 2.22 11.04 -13.73
C VAL A 319 2.09 9.69 -14.43
N GLY A 320 0.95 9.44 -15.08
CA GLY A 320 0.70 8.21 -15.82
C GLY A 320 1.68 7.97 -16.96
N ALA A 321 2.16 9.04 -17.62
CA ALA A 321 3.13 8.95 -18.71
C ALA A 321 4.58 8.73 -18.25
N ASN A 322 4.92 9.13 -17.02
CA ASN A 322 6.29 9.07 -16.49
C ASN A 322 6.54 7.96 -15.47
N THR A 323 5.52 7.18 -15.13
CA THR A 323 5.68 6.01 -14.25
C THR A 323 6.44 4.93 -15.04
N LYS A 324 7.69 4.64 -14.64
CA LYS A 324 8.55 3.62 -15.28
C LYS A 324 8.78 2.43 -14.35
N GLY A 325 8.64 1.22 -14.89
CA GLY A 325 9.02 -0.04 -14.25
C GLY A 325 8.00 -0.61 -13.25
N ASP A 326 8.35 -1.75 -12.65
CA ASP A 326 7.57 -2.46 -11.62
C ASP A 326 7.42 -1.67 -10.30
N ALA A 327 7.94 -0.44 -10.21
CA ALA A 327 7.67 0.47 -9.10
C ALA A 327 6.19 0.88 -9.03
N SER A 328 5.42 0.76 -10.13
CA SER A 328 3.96 0.84 -10.06
C SER A 328 3.31 -0.39 -9.39
N LYS A 329 4.09 -1.45 -9.11
CA LYS A 329 3.68 -2.65 -8.36
C LYS A 329 4.20 -2.66 -6.93
N THR A 330 4.85 -1.58 -6.45
CA THR A 330 5.11 -1.47 -5.01
C THR A 330 3.77 -1.38 -4.31
N GLY A 331 3.47 -2.36 -3.46
CA GLY A 331 2.21 -2.47 -2.75
C GLY A 331 2.00 -1.36 -1.71
N MET A 332 1.31 -1.71 -0.63
CA MET A 332 1.08 -0.79 0.47
C MET A 332 2.33 -0.63 1.34
N GLN A 333 2.69 0.59 1.70
CA GLN A 333 3.57 0.89 2.83
C GLN A 333 2.74 1.31 4.03
N ALA A 334 3.16 0.92 5.22
CA ALA A 334 2.41 1.24 6.42
C ALA A 334 3.33 1.49 7.62
N THR A 335 2.90 2.37 8.50
CA THR A 335 3.57 2.65 9.77
C THR A 335 2.56 3.05 10.83
N VAL A 336 2.90 2.78 12.09
CA VAL A 336 2.18 3.32 13.26
C VAL A 336 3.09 4.31 13.98
N LEU A 337 2.54 5.48 14.31
CA LEU A 337 3.15 6.51 15.13
C LEU A 337 2.21 6.80 16.29
N ASP A 338 2.49 6.20 17.45
CA ASP A 338 1.62 6.28 18.64
C ASP A 338 0.19 5.81 18.33
N LYS A 339 -0.79 6.72 18.35
CA LYS A 339 -2.19 6.44 17.99
C LYS A 339 -2.52 6.62 16.51
N LEU A 340 -1.57 7.06 15.68
CA LEU A 340 -1.78 7.31 14.26
C LEU A 340 -1.24 6.15 13.43
N MET A 341 -2.06 5.63 12.53
CA MET A 341 -1.66 4.68 11.52
C MET A 341 -1.66 5.37 10.16
N ILE A 342 -0.55 5.28 9.44
CA ILE A 342 -0.36 5.89 8.13
C ILE A 342 -0.22 4.76 7.12
N LEU A 343 -1.08 4.75 6.12
CA LEU A 343 -1.08 3.78 5.01
C LEU A 343 -0.84 4.54 3.72
N ASP A 344 0.23 4.18 3.00
CA ASP A 344 0.54 4.69 1.68
C ASP A 344 0.32 3.61 0.62
N PHE A 345 -0.67 3.84 -0.24
CA PHE A 345 -0.96 3.00 -1.40
C PHE A 345 -0.27 3.62 -2.62
N THR A 346 0.99 3.26 -2.85
CA THR A 346 1.84 3.89 -3.87
C THR A 346 1.29 3.74 -5.29
N GLU A 347 0.65 2.61 -5.61
CA GLU A 347 0.03 2.38 -6.92
C GLU A 347 -1.12 3.36 -7.21
N SER A 348 -1.99 3.58 -6.23
CA SER A 348 -3.14 4.49 -6.35
C SER A 348 -2.83 5.92 -5.93
N ARG A 349 -1.60 6.17 -5.43
CA ARG A 349 -1.12 7.45 -4.90
C ARG A 349 -2.02 8.02 -3.80
N LYS A 350 -2.50 7.14 -2.92
CA LYS A 350 -3.36 7.50 -1.78
C LYS A 350 -2.61 7.35 -0.47
N LEU A 351 -2.55 8.44 0.29
CA LEU A 351 -2.10 8.43 1.67
C LEU A 351 -3.31 8.51 2.59
N LEU A 352 -3.55 7.46 3.37
CA LEU A 352 -4.61 7.39 4.36
C LEU A 352 -4.01 7.48 5.75
N VAL A 353 -4.56 8.36 6.58
CA VAL A 353 -4.15 8.50 7.98
C VAL A 353 -5.35 8.20 8.85
N PHE A 354 -5.16 7.26 9.76
CA PHE A 354 -6.16 6.85 10.73
C PHE A 354 -5.72 7.16 12.15
N ASN A 355 -6.64 7.64 12.98
CA ASN A 355 -6.49 7.62 14.43
C ASN A 355 -7.11 6.33 14.97
N LEU A 356 -6.29 5.50 15.61
CA LEU A 356 -6.69 4.21 16.18
C LEU A 356 -7.55 4.35 17.44
N GLU A 357 -7.52 5.54 18.05
CA GLU A 357 -8.30 5.92 19.23
C GLU A 357 -9.17 7.14 18.89
N GLY A 358 -9.91 7.04 17.78
CA GLY A 358 -10.77 8.09 17.26
C GLY A 358 -12.13 8.16 17.92
N ALA A 359 -13.09 8.77 17.22
CA ALA A 359 -14.48 8.87 17.66
C ALA A 359 -15.04 7.49 18.12
N GLY A 360 -15.64 7.47 19.32
CA GLY A 360 -16.17 6.23 19.91
C GLY A 360 -15.11 5.21 20.35
N ASN A 361 -13.85 5.63 20.50
CA ASN A 361 -12.73 4.72 20.77
C ASN A 361 -12.57 3.63 19.69
N GLY A 362 -12.91 4.00 18.45
CA GLY A 362 -12.79 3.18 17.25
C GLY A 362 -11.85 3.84 16.23
N LEU A 363 -11.76 3.23 15.05
CA LEU A 363 -10.88 3.73 13.98
C LEU A 363 -11.50 4.96 13.30
N GLU A 364 -10.81 6.09 13.37
CA GLU A 364 -11.21 7.31 12.68
C GLU A 364 -10.31 7.59 11.47
N LEU A 365 -10.89 7.77 10.27
CA LEU A 365 -10.17 8.35 9.14
C LEU A 365 -9.88 9.83 9.47
N ALA A 366 -8.64 10.10 9.86
CA ALA A 366 -8.17 11.43 10.24
C ALA A 366 -7.96 12.30 8.99
N SER A 367 -7.34 11.74 7.95
CA SER A 367 -7.19 12.39 6.65
C SER A 367 -6.99 11.38 5.52
N ALA A 368 -7.36 11.76 4.31
CA ALA A 368 -6.98 11.06 3.09
C ALA A 368 -6.41 12.08 2.10
N ARG A 369 -5.36 11.72 1.36
CA ARG A 369 -4.78 12.59 0.32
C ARG A 369 -4.44 11.77 -0.92
N ASP A 370 -5.01 12.17 -2.04
CA ASP A 370 -4.47 11.88 -3.36
C ASP A 370 -3.27 12.79 -3.62
N TYR A 371 -2.07 12.21 -3.64
CA TYR A 371 -0.83 12.96 -3.86
C TYR A 371 -0.36 12.91 -5.32
N THR A 372 -1.25 12.59 -6.26
CA THR A 372 -0.93 12.61 -7.71
C THR A 372 -0.48 13.99 -8.17
N LEU A 373 -1.09 15.07 -7.67
CA LEU A 373 -0.63 16.43 -8.01
C LEU A 373 0.78 16.69 -7.45
N ASP A 374 1.07 16.25 -6.23
CA ASP A 374 2.39 16.40 -5.60
C ASP A 374 3.48 15.71 -6.44
N VAL A 375 3.20 14.49 -6.92
CA VAL A 375 4.10 13.76 -7.84
C VAL A 375 4.24 14.50 -9.18
N ALA A 376 3.15 15.03 -9.73
CA ALA A 376 3.20 15.80 -10.98
C ALA A 376 4.08 17.05 -10.86
N MET A 377 3.98 17.77 -9.75
CA MET A 377 4.82 18.94 -9.46
C MET A 377 6.30 18.52 -9.36
N ALA A 378 6.60 17.44 -8.64
CA ALA A 378 7.98 16.92 -8.53
C ALA A 378 8.56 16.51 -9.90
N LEU A 379 7.74 15.91 -10.77
CA LEU A 379 8.14 15.58 -12.15
C LEU A 379 8.40 16.83 -13.01
N MET A 380 7.60 17.89 -12.82
CA MET A 380 7.83 19.17 -13.50
C MET A 380 9.09 19.87 -12.99
N ASP A 381 9.35 19.86 -11.69
CA ASP A 381 10.58 20.38 -11.12
C ASP A 381 11.81 19.66 -11.65
N LYS A 382 11.72 18.32 -11.77
CA LYS A 382 12.75 17.53 -12.44
C LYS A 382 12.96 18.01 -13.88
N ALA A 383 11.91 18.20 -14.67
CA ALA A 383 12.02 18.67 -16.06
C ALA A 383 12.61 20.10 -16.14
N PHE A 384 12.26 20.99 -15.22
CA PHE A 384 12.85 22.34 -15.13
C PHE A 384 14.35 22.26 -14.86
N ASN A 385 14.75 21.43 -13.90
CA ASN A 385 16.14 21.22 -13.53
C ASN A 385 16.93 20.58 -14.68
N GLU A 386 16.40 19.54 -15.33
CA GLU A 386 17.02 18.88 -16.48
C GLU A 386 17.28 19.88 -17.62
N LYS A 387 16.30 20.73 -17.95
CA LYS A 387 16.48 21.78 -18.98
C LYS A 387 17.51 22.83 -18.59
N SER A 388 17.50 23.28 -17.35
CA SER A 388 18.47 24.27 -16.84
C SER A 388 19.89 23.71 -16.84
N GLU A 389 20.07 22.49 -16.33
CA GLU A 389 21.37 21.82 -16.31
C GLU A 389 21.86 21.45 -17.71
N ALA A 390 20.98 21.03 -18.63
CA ALA A 390 21.35 20.78 -20.02
C ALA A 390 21.96 22.02 -20.70
N LYS A 391 21.36 23.21 -20.49
CA LYS A 391 21.93 24.49 -20.97
C LYS A 391 23.31 24.76 -20.36
N LYS A 392 23.52 24.47 -19.07
CA LYS A 392 24.83 24.61 -18.41
C LYS A 392 25.87 23.63 -18.98
N PHE A 393 25.49 22.39 -19.25
CA PHE A 393 26.37 21.41 -19.87
C PHE A 393 26.76 21.79 -21.31
N ILE A 394 25.84 22.35 -22.11
CA ILE A 394 26.18 22.90 -23.44
C ILE A 394 27.17 24.07 -23.32
N ALA A 395 26.90 25.03 -22.43
CA ALA A 395 27.82 26.15 -22.21
C ALA A 395 29.19 25.70 -21.66
N SER A 396 29.22 24.63 -20.88
CA SER A 396 30.46 23.98 -20.43
C SER A 396 31.18 23.31 -21.61
N ALA A 397 30.47 22.61 -22.48
CA ALA A 397 31.05 21.99 -23.67
C ALA A 397 31.68 23.03 -24.60
N GLU A 398 31.07 24.20 -24.75
CA GLU A 398 31.65 25.33 -25.50
C GLU A 398 32.95 25.86 -24.90
N LYS A 399 33.08 25.84 -23.57
CA LYS A 399 34.32 26.24 -22.87
C LYS A 399 35.41 25.19 -23.04
N TYR A 400 35.05 23.91 -22.94
CA TYR A 400 35.97 22.78 -23.03
C TYR A 400 36.09 22.18 -24.43
N PHE A 401 35.69 22.92 -25.47
CA PHE A 401 35.66 22.43 -26.86
C PHE A 401 37.01 21.85 -27.35
N LYS A 402 38.13 22.35 -26.85
CA LYS A 402 39.48 21.82 -27.15
C LYS A 402 39.77 20.44 -26.54
N SER A 403 39.03 20.04 -25.51
CA SER A 403 39.06 18.70 -24.92
C SER A 403 37.91 17.90 -25.49
N HIS A 404 38.09 17.38 -26.73
CA HIS A 404 37.00 16.81 -27.54
C HIS A 404 36.19 15.75 -26.78
N LYS A 405 36.87 14.81 -26.11
CA LYS A 405 36.22 13.76 -25.30
C LYS A 405 35.34 14.33 -24.20
N THR A 406 35.81 15.35 -23.48
CA THR A 406 35.08 15.98 -22.37
C THR A 406 33.87 16.74 -22.90
N ALA A 407 34.06 17.53 -23.96
CA ALA A 407 32.97 18.28 -24.59
C ALA A 407 31.90 17.34 -25.16
N MET A 408 32.30 16.24 -25.81
CA MET A 408 31.38 15.23 -26.32
C MET A 408 30.57 14.54 -25.21
N LEU A 409 31.20 14.18 -24.09
CA LEU A 409 30.48 13.60 -22.94
C LEU A 409 29.47 14.60 -22.35
N GLN A 410 29.83 15.87 -22.25
CA GLN A 410 28.94 16.92 -21.77
C GLN A 410 27.76 17.16 -22.72
N LEU A 411 27.99 17.15 -24.04
CA LEU A 411 26.92 17.27 -25.04
C LEU A 411 25.99 16.06 -25.03
N LYS A 412 26.53 14.84 -24.98
CA LYS A 412 25.73 13.61 -24.85
C LYS A 412 24.83 13.66 -23.61
N PHE A 413 25.39 14.10 -22.48
CA PHE A 413 24.63 14.21 -21.24
C PHE A 413 23.56 15.31 -21.31
N ALA A 414 23.90 16.48 -21.87
CA ALA A 414 22.97 17.58 -22.07
C ALA A 414 21.78 17.17 -22.96
N LEU A 415 22.05 16.54 -24.10
CA LEU A 415 21.01 16.11 -25.05
C LEU A 415 20.22 14.91 -24.54
N LYS A 416 20.78 14.10 -23.63
CA LYS A 416 20.01 13.08 -22.91
C LYS A 416 19.03 13.70 -21.89
N MET A 417 19.41 14.81 -21.26
CA MET A 417 18.56 15.56 -20.31
C MET A 417 17.47 16.36 -21.01
N ASP A 418 17.82 17.13 -22.05
CA ASP A 418 16.87 17.89 -22.88
C ASP A 418 17.19 17.71 -24.36
N PRO A 419 16.59 16.70 -25.02
CA PRO A 419 16.79 16.44 -26.45
C PRO A 419 16.34 17.60 -27.35
N THR A 420 15.45 18.49 -26.87
CA THR A 420 14.94 19.62 -27.68
C THR A 420 15.99 20.68 -28.00
N LEU A 421 17.18 20.59 -27.38
CA LEU A 421 18.30 21.48 -27.63
C LEU A 421 19.17 21.05 -28.83
N VAL A 422 18.86 19.91 -29.48
CA VAL A 422 19.64 19.35 -30.60
C VAL A 422 19.91 20.36 -31.72
N ASP A 423 18.88 21.08 -32.17
CA ASP A 423 19.00 22.14 -33.20
C ASP A 423 19.95 23.27 -32.78
N SER A 424 19.96 23.60 -31.48
CA SER A 424 20.82 24.66 -30.94
C SER A 424 22.27 24.21 -30.94
N VAL A 425 22.53 22.94 -30.63
CA VAL A 425 23.86 22.32 -30.72
C VAL A 425 24.34 22.24 -32.17
N GLU A 426 23.48 21.85 -33.11
CA GLU A 426 23.82 21.78 -34.54
C GLU A 426 24.12 23.14 -35.17
N LYS A 427 23.43 24.19 -34.73
CA LYS A 427 23.64 25.58 -35.20
C LYS A 427 24.83 26.24 -34.53
N ASN A 428 25.40 25.64 -33.48
CA ASN A 428 26.56 26.18 -32.78
C ASN A 428 27.83 26.02 -33.62
N THR A 429 28.25 27.09 -34.29
CA THR A 429 29.40 27.08 -35.20
C THR A 429 30.69 26.64 -34.53
N ARG A 430 30.88 26.97 -33.25
CA ARG A 430 32.08 26.62 -32.47
C ARG A 430 32.15 25.13 -32.16
N LEU A 431 31.06 24.57 -31.63
CA LEU A 431 30.98 23.13 -31.34
C LEU A 431 31.04 22.31 -32.63
N LYS A 432 30.30 22.72 -33.67
CA LYS A 432 30.28 22.04 -34.96
C LYS A 432 31.64 22.05 -35.65
N GLY A 433 32.37 23.17 -35.63
CA GLY A 433 33.68 23.27 -36.28
C GLY A 433 34.72 22.29 -35.73
N GLU A 434 34.63 21.98 -34.43
CA GLU A 434 35.67 21.26 -33.70
C GLU A 434 35.27 19.80 -33.44
N LEU A 435 34.00 19.54 -33.13
CA LEU A 435 33.51 18.22 -32.69
C LEU A 435 32.79 17.42 -33.78
N SER A 436 32.43 18.02 -34.93
CA SER A 436 31.70 17.29 -35.99
C SER A 436 32.49 16.16 -36.65
N LYS A 437 33.82 16.14 -36.45
CA LYS A 437 34.71 15.08 -36.95
C LYS A 437 34.79 13.88 -36.00
N GLU A 438 34.27 14.00 -34.77
CA GLU A 438 34.23 12.90 -33.82
C GLU A 438 33.23 11.84 -34.27
N ALA A 439 33.62 10.56 -34.19
CA ALA A 439 32.80 9.45 -34.68
C ALA A 439 31.41 9.37 -34.02
N ASP A 440 31.30 9.81 -32.78
CA ASP A 440 30.08 9.79 -31.98
C ASP A 440 29.12 10.95 -32.26
N TRP A 441 29.56 11.98 -33.00
CA TRP A 441 28.76 13.19 -33.26
C TRP A 441 27.46 12.91 -34.02
N PRO A 442 27.47 12.18 -35.16
CA PRO A 442 26.25 11.91 -35.92
C PRO A 442 25.23 11.09 -35.13
N THR A 443 25.68 10.02 -34.44
CA THR A 443 24.80 9.13 -33.67
C THR A 443 24.16 9.86 -32.49
N MET A 444 24.93 10.69 -31.78
CA MET A 444 24.40 11.50 -30.68
C MET A 444 23.27 12.44 -31.14
N LEU A 445 23.42 13.09 -32.29
CA LEU A 445 22.41 14.00 -32.82
C LEU A 445 21.17 13.25 -33.33
N ASP A 446 21.35 12.12 -34.03
CA ASP A 446 20.24 11.28 -34.50
C ASP A 446 19.40 10.75 -33.33
N ASP A 447 20.04 10.25 -32.28
CA ASP A 447 19.37 9.81 -31.06
C ASP A 447 18.61 10.96 -30.38
N ALA A 448 19.21 12.16 -30.35
CA ALA A 448 18.59 13.35 -29.76
C ALA A 448 17.38 13.85 -30.58
N HIS A 449 17.46 13.85 -31.92
CA HIS A 449 16.33 14.19 -32.79
C HIS A 449 15.15 13.23 -32.59
N LYS A 450 15.41 11.92 -32.60
CA LYS A 450 14.37 10.90 -32.34
C LYS A 450 13.72 11.08 -30.96
N ALA A 451 14.53 11.35 -29.93
CA ALA A 451 14.02 11.60 -28.58
C ALA A 451 13.22 12.92 -28.51
N ALA A 452 13.66 13.98 -29.20
CA ALA A 452 12.97 15.25 -29.27
C ALA A 452 11.60 15.12 -29.95
N GLU A 453 11.51 14.39 -31.07
CA GLU A 453 10.25 14.10 -31.75
C GLU A 453 9.27 13.36 -30.83
N LEU A 454 9.75 12.34 -30.09
CA LEU A 454 8.92 11.61 -29.14
C LEU A 454 8.37 12.51 -28.03
N ILE A 455 9.19 13.42 -27.49
CA ILE A 455 8.77 14.38 -26.47
C ILE A 455 7.71 15.33 -27.03
N LEU A 456 7.87 15.81 -28.26
CA LEU A 456 6.91 16.70 -28.92
C LEU A 456 5.57 15.99 -29.19
N ASP A 457 5.60 14.74 -29.66
CA ASP A 457 4.41 13.93 -29.87
C ASP A 457 3.67 13.64 -28.54
N GLN A 458 4.41 13.32 -27.47
CA GLN A 458 3.84 13.17 -26.13
C GLN A 458 3.18 14.46 -25.64
N ARG A 459 3.82 15.61 -25.82
CA ARG A 459 3.25 16.93 -25.47
C ARG A 459 1.96 17.21 -26.25
N LYS A 460 1.91 16.85 -27.54
CA LYS A 460 0.71 16.99 -28.37
C LYS A 460 -0.42 16.10 -27.85
N LYS A 461 -0.16 14.82 -27.60
CA LYS A 461 -1.14 13.88 -27.03
C LYS A 461 -1.66 14.31 -25.67
N MET A 462 -0.81 14.91 -24.83
CA MET A 462 -1.24 15.46 -23.54
C MET A 462 -2.19 16.65 -23.71
N LYS A 463 -1.92 17.55 -24.66
CA LYS A 463 -2.83 18.65 -24.99
C LYS A 463 -4.19 18.14 -25.48
N GLU A 464 -4.20 17.11 -26.32
CA GLU A 464 -5.42 16.48 -26.81
C GLU A 464 -6.23 15.85 -25.67
N LYS A 465 -5.59 15.06 -24.79
CA LYS A 465 -6.25 14.46 -23.61
C LYS A 465 -6.77 15.51 -22.62
N ALA A 466 -6.02 16.58 -22.38
CA ALA A 466 -6.48 17.67 -21.52
C ALA A 466 -7.70 18.39 -22.12
N ALA A 467 -7.72 18.60 -23.44
CA ALA A 467 -8.87 19.18 -24.14
C ALA A 467 -10.11 18.27 -24.08
N GLU A 468 -9.94 16.95 -24.24
CA GLU A 468 -11.01 15.96 -24.07
C GLU A 468 -11.55 15.93 -22.64
N ALA A 469 -10.69 16.03 -21.62
CA ALA A 469 -11.11 16.10 -20.22
C ALA A 469 -11.87 17.38 -19.87
N ARG A 470 -11.58 18.51 -20.55
CA ARG A 470 -12.32 19.78 -20.41
C ARG A 470 -13.70 19.74 -21.09
N ASN A 471 -13.88 18.91 -22.11
CA ASN A 471 -15.14 18.73 -22.86
C ASN A 471 -15.49 17.23 -22.97
N PRO A 472 -15.91 16.57 -21.87
CA PRO A 472 -16.47 15.24 -21.98
C PRO A 472 -17.70 15.36 -22.88
N LYS A 473 -17.68 14.74 -24.06
CA LYS A 473 -18.84 14.70 -24.94
C LYS A 473 -20.05 14.24 -24.11
N LYS A 474 -21.09 15.07 -24.10
CA LYS A 474 -22.38 14.84 -23.43
C LYS A 474 -23.02 13.54 -23.87
#